data_AF-A0A537Y7X0-F1
#
_entry.id   AF-A0A537Y7X0-F1
#
_cell.length_a   1.000
_cell.length_b   1.000
_cell.length_c   1.000
_cell.angle_alpha   90.00
_cell.angle_beta   90.00
_cell.angle_gamma   90.00
#
_symmetry.space_group_name_H-M   'P 1'
#
loop_
_entity.id
_entity.type
_entity.pdbx_description
1 polymer ?
#
loop_
_entity_poly.entity_id
_entity_poly.type
_entity_poly.pdbx_seq_one_letter_code
_entity_poly.pdbx_strand_id
1 'polypeptide(L)'
;MKVGFWPSLSLVALALVALAACARGNPPQSVGTKPGSGAPTSTAQGGLQGGPGPSAAPGPRTPDSHCPGETPLDPGAGARDAAIAAAEAAVPQRYPPHIDVAGFRVADAYPADPSSGYGTIAYGLCGAIVGQRTWVVELSFPKMAPSVDLSAGQLFLSRFPDGWKVWFQYH
;
A
#
# COMPACT_ATOMS: atom_id res chain seq x y z
N MET A 1 -1.26 -7.67 -55.32
CA MET A 1 -0.86 -6.38 -55.95
C MET A 1 -2.06 -5.42 -55.87
N LYS A 2 -1.82 -4.10 -55.73
CA LYS A 2 -2.67 -3.00 -55.15
C LYS A 2 -2.53 -2.92 -53.64
N VAL A 3 -1.63 -2.12 -53.02
CA VAL A 3 -1.25 -0.69 -53.08
C VAL A 3 -2.39 0.32 -52.89
N GLY A 4 -2.22 1.18 -51.87
CA GLY A 4 -3.05 2.34 -51.51
C GLY A 4 -2.82 2.69 -50.02
N PHE A 5 -1.68 3.25 -49.62
CA PHE A 5 -1.27 4.67 -49.67
C PHE A 5 -1.94 5.55 -48.58
N TRP A 6 -1.12 5.86 -47.57
CA TRP A 6 -1.19 6.79 -46.42
C TRP A 6 -1.46 8.27 -46.82
N PRO A 7 -1.40 9.29 -45.92
CA PRO A 7 -1.59 9.37 -44.46
C PRO A 7 -2.50 10.56 -44.06
N SER A 8 -2.76 10.79 -42.77
CA SER A 8 -2.84 12.17 -42.22
C SER A 8 -2.61 12.17 -40.71
N LEU A 9 -1.45 12.72 -40.35
CA LEU A 9 -1.16 13.32 -39.05
C LEU A 9 -2.19 14.40 -38.73
N SER A 10 -2.68 14.44 -37.48
CA SER A 10 -3.03 15.70 -36.83
C SER A 10 -2.52 15.66 -35.40
N LEU A 11 -1.34 16.26 -35.21
CA LEU A 11 -0.94 16.83 -33.94
C LEU A 11 -1.91 17.96 -33.59
N VAL A 12 -2.48 17.94 -32.40
CA VAL A 12 -2.98 19.16 -31.76
C VAL A 12 -2.23 19.31 -30.44
N ALA A 13 -1.23 20.19 -30.48
CA ALA A 13 -0.61 20.76 -29.30
C ALA A 13 -1.37 22.05 -28.95
N LEU A 14 -1.86 22.17 -27.72
CA LEU A 14 -2.26 23.43 -27.09
C LEU A 14 -1.86 23.31 -25.60
N ALA A 15 -0.74 23.89 -25.20
CA ALA A 15 -0.58 25.28 -24.75
C ALA A 15 -0.88 25.47 -23.25
N LEU A 16 0.24 25.57 -22.51
CA LEU A 16 0.48 26.24 -21.23
C LEU A 16 -0.60 27.21 -20.71
N VAL A 17 -0.98 27.04 -19.44
CA VAL A 17 -1.18 28.17 -18.53
C VAL A 17 -0.44 27.88 -17.22
N ALA A 18 0.66 28.60 -17.01
CA ALA A 18 1.32 28.74 -15.72
C ALA A 18 0.62 29.84 -14.93
N LEU A 19 0.19 29.54 -13.71
CA LEU A 19 -0.19 30.55 -12.71
C LEU A 19 0.91 30.62 -11.65
N ALA A 20 1.52 31.80 -11.59
CA ALA A 20 2.56 32.18 -10.65
C ALA A 20 1.99 32.78 -9.36
N ALA A 21 2.69 32.54 -8.25
CA ALA A 21 2.95 33.39 -7.07
C ALA A 21 1.74 34.09 -6.38
N CYS A 22 1.53 34.00 -5.07
CA CYS A 22 2.34 34.49 -3.94
C CYS A 22 1.73 33.87 -2.66
N ALA A 23 2.44 33.60 -1.56
CA ALA A 23 2.92 34.64 -0.67
C ALA A 23 3.95 34.11 0.34
N ARG A 24 4.99 34.92 0.53
CA ARG A 24 5.94 34.88 1.64
C ARG A 24 5.24 35.32 2.92
N GLY A 25 5.51 34.63 4.03
CA GLY A 25 5.20 35.10 5.37
C GLY A 25 6.02 34.35 6.42
N ASN A 26 7.11 34.95 6.87
CA ASN A 26 7.87 34.60 8.07
C ASN A 26 8.68 35.85 8.46
N PRO A 27 9.11 36.06 9.72
CA PRO A 27 8.46 35.90 11.02
C PRO A 27 8.50 37.26 11.80
N PRO A 28 8.25 37.31 13.12
CA PRO A 28 9.36 37.78 13.96
C PRO A 28 9.59 37.01 15.27
N GLN A 29 10.76 37.28 15.85
CA GLN A 29 11.46 36.59 16.92
C GLN A 29 10.99 36.93 18.35
N SER A 30 11.22 35.96 19.24
CA SER A 30 11.72 36.00 20.63
C SER A 30 11.29 37.12 21.59
N VAL A 31 10.80 36.73 22.78
CA VAL A 31 11.20 37.30 24.08
C VAL A 31 11.21 36.20 25.14
N GLY A 32 12.27 36.10 25.94
CA GLY A 32 12.41 35.15 27.04
C GLY A 32 12.30 35.77 28.45
N THR A 33 12.68 34.95 29.45
CA THR A 33 12.82 35.17 30.91
C THR A 33 11.50 35.12 31.72
N LYS A 34 11.39 34.46 32.89
CA LYS A 34 12.33 34.21 34.02
C LYS A 34 11.92 32.94 34.84
N PRO A 35 12.75 32.45 35.79
CA PRO A 35 12.60 31.20 36.53
C PRO A 35 11.88 31.35 37.88
N GLY A 36 11.33 30.24 38.40
CA GLY A 36 10.75 30.15 39.75
C GLY A 36 10.98 28.77 40.36
N SER A 37 11.87 28.72 41.35
CA SER A 37 12.25 27.58 42.16
C SER A 37 11.11 27.06 43.05
N GLY A 38 11.07 25.75 43.30
CA GLY A 38 10.25 25.16 44.36
C GLY A 38 10.14 23.63 44.27
N ALA A 39 11.16 22.93 44.75
CA ALA A 39 11.01 21.54 45.24
C ALA A 39 10.58 21.60 46.73
N PRO A 40 9.99 20.51 47.29
CA PRO A 40 10.82 19.40 47.72
C PRO A 40 10.27 18.00 47.41
N THR A 41 11.22 17.16 46.99
CA THR A 41 11.50 15.78 47.42
C THR A 41 10.38 14.91 48.02
N SER A 42 10.08 13.80 47.34
CA SER A 42 9.94 12.51 48.02
C SER A 42 10.70 11.43 47.25
N THR A 43 11.52 10.72 47.99
CA THR A 43 12.57 9.79 47.58
C THR A 43 12.05 8.36 47.57
N ALA A 44 12.74 7.51 46.79
CA ALA A 44 12.90 6.05 46.91
C ALA A 44 12.04 5.20 45.95
N GLN A 45 12.55 4.17 45.26
CA GLN A 45 13.90 3.61 45.14
C GLN A 45 13.87 2.50 44.07
N GLY A 46 15.00 2.29 43.39
CA GLY A 46 15.37 1.02 42.73
C GLY A 46 14.93 0.92 41.26
N GLY A 47 15.78 0.68 40.27
CA GLY A 47 17.14 0.17 40.26
C GLY A 47 17.26 -0.93 39.21
N LEU A 48 18.17 -0.72 38.25
CA LEU A 48 18.84 -1.71 37.39
C LEU A 48 18.16 -2.21 36.09
N GLN A 49 18.84 -1.84 34.99
CA GLN A 49 19.20 -2.66 33.81
C GLN A 49 18.14 -3.05 32.76
N GLY A 50 18.50 -2.81 31.49
CA GLY A 50 17.96 -3.52 30.32
C GLY A 50 18.26 -2.79 29.02
N GLY A 51 19.23 -3.27 28.24
CA GLY A 51 19.63 -2.71 26.93
C GLY A 51 18.55 -2.84 25.84
N PRO A 52 18.88 -2.60 24.55
CA PRO A 52 17.95 -2.89 23.46
C PRO A 52 17.55 -4.36 23.55
N GLY A 53 16.28 -4.61 23.85
CA GLY A 53 15.76 -5.96 24.02
C GLY A 53 16.02 -6.79 22.76
N PRO A 54 16.30 -8.10 22.91
CA PRO A 54 16.45 -8.98 21.76
C PRO A 54 15.17 -8.89 20.93
N SER A 55 15.33 -8.55 19.66
CA SER A 55 14.30 -8.69 18.64
C SER A 55 13.76 -10.11 18.77
N ALA A 56 12.53 -10.24 19.27
CA ALA A 56 11.91 -11.53 19.50
C ALA A 56 12.01 -12.34 18.20
N ALA A 57 12.60 -13.53 18.29
CA ALA A 57 12.57 -14.47 17.18
C ALA A 57 11.10 -14.74 16.82
N PRO A 58 10.75 -14.89 15.53
CA PRO A 58 9.37 -15.18 15.15
C PRO A 58 8.89 -16.45 15.87
N GLY A 59 7.86 -16.30 16.70
CA GLY A 59 7.21 -17.43 17.34
C GLY A 59 6.55 -18.36 16.30
N PRO A 60 6.14 -19.58 16.71
CA PRO A 60 5.39 -20.47 15.85
C PRO A 60 4.13 -19.77 15.33
N ARG A 61 3.94 -19.77 14.01
CA ARG A 61 2.81 -19.14 13.34
C ARG A 61 1.52 -19.92 13.64
N THR A 62 0.45 -19.21 13.98
CA THR A 62 -0.89 -19.78 14.04
C THR A 62 -1.43 -19.97 12.62
N PRO A 63 -2.01 -21.15 12.28
CA PRO A 63 -2.66 -21.41 11.00
C PRO A 63 -3.79 -20.43 10.64
N ASP A 64 -4.35 -19.76 11.64
CA ASP A 64 -5.46 -18.80 11.48
C ASP A 64 -5.01 -17.36 11.18
N SER A 65 -3.69 -17.13 11.06
CA SER A 65 -3.18 -15.82 10.73
C SER A 65 -3.43 -15.51 9.25
N HIS A 66 -4.06 -14.37 8.99
CA HIS A 66 -4.28 -13.84 7.62
C HIS A 66 -2.99 -13.36 6.97
N CYS A 67 -1.86 -13.54 7.65
CA CYS A 67 -0.55 -13.13 7.22
C CYS A 67 0.17 -14.26 6.49
N PRO A 68 1.01 -13.92 5.51
CA PRO A 68 1.79 -14.93 4.83
C PRO A 68 2.67 -15.68 5.82
N GLY A 69 2.70 -17.01 5.70
CA GLY A 69 3.53 -17.83 6.57
C GLY A 69 5.01 -17.49 6.36
N GLU A 70 5.48 -17.49 5.13
CA GLU A 70 6.84 -17.10 4.82
C GLU A 70 7.00 -15.57 4.75
N THR A 71 8.18 -15.08 5.10
CA THR A 71 8.50 -13.66 4.93
C THR A 71 8.59 -13.35 3.44
N PRO A 72 7.81 -12.39 2.92
CA PRO A 72 7.92 -12.05 1.51
C PRO A 72 9.30 -11.49 1.16
N LEU A 73 9.70 -11.67 -0.09
CA LEU A 73 10.94 -11.15 -0.65
C LEU A 73 10.81 -9.68 -1.03
N ASP A 74 11.93 -9.04 -1.30
CA ASP A 74 11.93 -7.71 -1.92
C ASP A 74 11.16 -7.74 -3.26
N PRO A 75 10.22 -6.81 -3.50
CA PRO A 75 9.43 -6.79 -4.74
C PRO A 75 10.28 -6.66 -6.01
N GLY A 76 11.40 -5.93 -5.93
CA GLY A 76 12.30 -5.66 -7.04
C GLY A 76 11.74 -4.71 -8.11
N ALA A 77 12.51 -4.52 -9.18
CA ALA A 77 12.08 -3.77 -10.34
C ALA A 77 10.93 -4.51 -11.06
N GLY A 78 9.98 -3.75 -11.63
CA GLY A 78 8.82 -4.31 -12.33
C GLY A 78 7.75 -4.92 -11.41
N ALA A 79 7.84 -4.68 -10.10
CA ALA A 79 6.91 -5.22 -9.12
C ALA A 79 5.44 -4.91 -9.42
N ARG A 80 5.15 -3.71 -9.95
CA ARG A 80 3.79 -3.31 -10.34
C ARG A 80 3.17 -4.29 -11.35
N ASP A 81 3.87 -4.52 -12.46
CA ASP A 81 3.36 -5.34 -13.55
C ASP A 81 3.25 -6.81 -13.13
N ALA A 82 4.20 -7.28 -12.31
CA ALA A 82 4.16 -8.63 -11.75
C ALA A 82 2.99 -8.82 -10.76
N ALA A 83 2.72 -7.83 -9.91
CA ALA A 83 1.58 -7.84 -9.00
C ALA A 83 0.25 -7.83 -9.77
N ILE A 84 0.14 -6.99 -10.81
CA ILE A 84 -1.04 -6.95 -11.70
C ILE A 84 -1.26 -8.31 -12.36
N ALA A 85 -0.23 -8.89 -12.99
CA ALA A 85 -0.34 -10.18 -13.66
C ALA A 85 -0.76 -11.30 -12.70
N ALA A 86 -0.20 -11.32 -11.49
CA ALA A 86 -0.58 -12.28 -10.47
C ALA A 86 -2.01 -12.06 -9.94
N ALA A 87 -2.45 -10.81 -9.80
CA ALA A 87 -3.82 -10.49 -9.42
C ALA A 87 -4.81 -10.97 -10.49
N GLU A 88 -4.58 -10.63 -11.76
CA GLU A 88 -5.42 -11.05 -12.89
C GLU A 88 -5.53 -12.57 -12.98
N ALA A 89 -4.42 -13.29 -12.79
CA ALA A 89 -4.41 -14.75 -12.77
C ALA A 89 -5.20 -15.34 -11.59
N ALA A 90 -5.26 -14.64 -10.46
CA ALA A 90 -5.97 -15.08 -9.26
C ALA A 90 -7.49 -14.82 -9.30
N VAL A 91 -7.95 -13.80 -10.04
CA VAL A 91 -9.36 -13.38 -10.06
C VAL A 91 -10.34 -14.53 -10.32
N PRO A 92 -10.17 -15.37 -11.36
CA PRO A 92 -11.14 -16.43 -11.68
C PRO A 92 -11.26 -17.51 -10.60
N GLN A 93 -10.30 -17.61 -9.68
CA GLN A 93 -10.30 -18.62 -8.61
C GLN A 93 -10.78 -18.07 -7.27
N ARG A 94 -10.61 -16.76 -7.04
CA ARG A 94 -10.81 -16.11 -5.74
C ARG A 94 -12.22 -15.57 -5.54
N TYR A 95 -12.83 -15.07 -6.62
CA TYR A 95 -14.06 -14.28 -6.57
C TYR A 95 -15.35 -15.07 -6.90
N PRO A 96 -15.34 -16.07 -7.79
CA PRO A 96 -16.52 -16.90 -7.99
C PRO A 96 -16.87 -17.75 -6.74
N PRO A 97 -18.13 -18.21 -6.61
CA PRO A 97 -19.25 -17.99 -7.53
C PRO A 97 -20.06 -16.72 -7.26
N HIS A 98 -19.70 -15.92 -6.25
CA HIS A 98 -20.53 -14.82 -5.76
C HIS A 98 -20.30 -13.50 -6.51
N ILE A 99 -19.19 -13.37 -7.22
CA ILE A 99 -18.87 -12.23 -8.11
C ILE A 99 -18.81 -12.69 -9.57
N ASP A 100 -19.51 -11.96 -10.45
CA ASP A 100 -19.33 -12.07 -11.90
C ASP A 100 -18.06 -11.33 -12.31
N VAL A 101 -17.00 -12.09 -12.57
CA VAL A 101 -15.69 -11.57 -12.96
C VAL A 101 -15.61 -11.23 -14.46
N ALA A 102 -16.67 -11.46 -15.25
CA ALA A 102 -16.64 -11.19 -16.68
C ALA A 102 -16.40 -9.70 -16.96
N GLY A 103 -15.28 -9.40 -17.60
CA GLY A 103 -14.91 -8.03 -17.91
C GLY A 103 -14.49 -7.21 -16.69
N PHE A 104 -13.96 -7.84 -15.64
CA PHE A 104 -13.26 -7.14 -14.56
C PHE A 104 -12.13 -6.25 -15.12
N ARG A 105 -11.70 -5.26 -14.34
CA ARG A 105 -10.56 -4.39 -14.65
C ARG A 105 -9.70 -4.20 -13.41
N VAL A 106 -8.40 -4.04 -13.63
CA VAL A 106 -7.52 -3.43 -12.64
C VAL A 106 -7.79 -1.92 -12.65
N ALA A 107 -8.29 -1.41 -11.53
CA ALA A 107 -8.55 0.01 -11.33
C ALA A 107 -7.28 0.76 -10.93
N ASP A 108 -6.49 0.19 -10.03
CA ASP A 108 -5.19 0.72 -9.64
C ASP A 108 -4.25 -0.38 -9.11
N ALA A 109 -2.95 -0.08 -9.03
CA ALA A 109 -1.96 -0.92 -8.42
C ALA A 109 -0.80 -0.09 -7.86
N TYR A 110 -0.52 -0.24 -6.57
CA TYR A 110 0.46 0.57 -5.83
C TYR A 110 1.10 -0.22 -4.67
N PRO A 111 2.33 0.15 -4.23
CA PRO A 111 2.92 -0.44 -3.04
C PRO A 111 2.11 -0.05 -1.79
N ALA A 112 1.94 -0.98 -0.85
CA ALA A 112 1.23 -0.67 0.39
C ALA A 112 1.91 0.48 1.13
N ASP A 113 1.10 1.41 1.63
CA ASP A 113 1.52 2.58 2.39
C ASP A 113 0.93 2.53 3.81
N PRO A 114 1.72 2.78 4.87
CA PRO A 114 1.24 2.68 6.25
C PRO A 114 0.31 3.83 6.68
N SER A 115 0.16 4.87 5.86
CA SER A 115 -0.57 6.09 6.18
C SER A 115 -1.80 6.32 5.31
N SER A 116 -2.03 5.52 4.27
CA SER A 116 -3.09 5.78 3.29
C SER A 116 -3.61 4.53 2.57
N GLY A 117 -4.87 4.63 2.15
CA GLY A 117 -5.57 3.62 1.35
C GLY A 117 -5.63 2.25 2.02
N TYR A 118 -5.87 1.24 1.19
CA TYR A 118 -5.90 -0.16 1.62
C TYR A 118 -4.52 -0.69 2.07
N GLY A 119 -3.43 0.02 1.77
CA GLY A 119 -2.08 -0.38 2.18
C GLY A 119 -1.92 -0.48 3.70
N THR A 120 -2.64 0.36 4.44
CA THR A 120 -2.67 0.35 5.91
C THR A 120 -3.02 -1.02 6.51
N ILE A 121 -3.85 -1.82 5.80
CA ILE A 121 -4.26 -3.16 6.22
C ILE A 121 -3.06 -4.10 6.32
N ALA A 122 -2.13 -4.06 5.35
CA ALA A 122 -0.96 -4.92 5.36
C ALA A 122 -0.03 -4.63 6.55
N TYR A 123 0.17 -3.34 6.84
CA TYR A 123 0.96 -2.91 8.00
C TYR A 123 0.29 -3.25 9.33
N GLY A 124 -1.02 -3.03 9.43
CA GLY A 124 -1.79 -3.27 10.65
C GLY A 124 -1.93 -4.76 10.97
N LEU A 125 -2.20 -5.60 9.97
CA LEU A 125 -2.39 -7.04 10.17
C LEU A 125 -1.07 -7.78 10.35
N CYS A 126 -0.06 -7.45 9.54
CA CYS A 126 1.11 -8.30 9.36
C CYS A 126 2.45 -7.59 9.64
N GLY A 127 2.40 -6.34 10.08
CA GLY A 127 3.56 -5.56 10.48
C GLY A 127 4.37 -5.00 9.31
N ALA A 128 5.39 -4.23 9.65
CA ALA A 128 6.13 -3.41 8.69
C ALA A 128 6.84 -4.20 7.59
N ILE A 129 7.37 -5.39 7.89
CA ILE A 129 8.11 -6.19 6.89
C ILE A 129 7.17 -6.68 5.79
N VAL A 130 6.00 -7.21 6.15
CA VAL A 130 5.00 -7.65 5.16
C VAL A 130 4.42 -6.44 4.44
N GLY A 131 4.07 -5.37 5.17
CA GLY A 131 3.57 -4.11 4.60
C GLY A 131 4.49 -3.55 3.52
N GLN A 132 5.78 -3.35 3.82
CA GLN A 132 6.76 -2.81 2.86
C GLN A 132 6.97 -3.68 1.61
N ARG A 133 6.64 -4.97 1.69
CA ARG A 133 6.83 -5.95 0.61
C ARG A 133 5.50 -6.36 -0.02
N THR A 134 4.46 -5.58 0.20
CA THR A 134 3.12 -5.81 -0.35
C THR A 134 2.79 -4.79 -1.42
N TRP A 135 2.18 -5.28 -2.49
CA TRP A 135 1.44 -4.48 -3.46
C TRP A 135 -0.06 -4.69 -3.25
N VAL A 136 -0.80 -3.60 -3.34
CA VAL A 136 -2.26 -3.64 -3.40
C VAL A 136 -2.66 -3.50 -4.87
N VAL A 137 -3.51 -4.40 -5.34
CA VAL A 137 -4.16 -4.29 -6.64
C VAL A 137 -5.65 -4.13 -6.42
N GLU A 138 -6.19 -3.00 -6.85
CA GLU A 138 -7.61 -2.71 -6.80
C GLU A 138 -8.30 -3.17 -8.09
N LEU A 139 -9.43 -3.83 -7.93
CA LEU A 139 -10.22 -4.42 -8.98
C LEU A 139 -11.60 -3.77 -9.04
N SER A 140 -12.16 -3.71 -10.25
CA SER A 140 -13.55 -3.35 -10.46
C SER A 140 -14.29 -4.46 -11.21
N PHE A 141 -15.51 -4.76 -10.75
CA PHE A 141 -16.40 -5.78 -11.30
C PHE A 141 -17.67 -5.08 -11.82
N PRO A 142 -17.66 -4.61 -13.08
CA PRO A 142 -18.73 -3.74 -13.59
C PRO A 142 -20.11 -4.42 -13.66
N LYS A 143 -20.15 -5.75 -13.72
CA LYS A 143 -21.40 -6.53 -13.70
C LYS A 143 -22.09 -6.58 -12.34
N MET A 144 -21.35 -6.25 -11.28
CA MET A 144 -21.84 -6.22 -9.92
C MET A 144 -22.30 -4.80 -9.49
N ALA A 145 -22.14 -3.80 -10.37
CA ALA A 145 -22.63 -2.45 -10.09
C ALA A 145 -24.16 -2.43 -9.97
N PRO A 146 -24.74 -1.56 -9.12
CA PRO A 146 -24.08 -0.52 -8.32
C PRO A 146 -23.69 -0.95 -6.90
N SER A 147 -23.59 -2.26 -6.61
CA SER A 147 -23.21 -2.72 -5.26
C SER A 147 -21.79 -2.28 -4.93
N VAL A 148 -21.62 -1.44 -3.91
CA VAL A 148 -20.29 -0.94 -3.50
C VAL A 148 -19.37 -2.09 -3.09
N ASP A 149 -19.90 -3.05 -2.33
CA ASP A 149 -19.11 -4.17 -1.81
C ASP A 149 -18.79 -5.20 -2.89
N LEU A 150 -19.72 -5.48 -3.81
CA LEU A 150 -19.53 -6.52 -4.83
C LEU A 150 -18.87 -6.00 -6.12
N SER A 151 -18.89 -4.68 -6.36
CA SER A 151 -18.33 -4.08 -7.58
C SER A 151 -16.86 -3.67 -7.46
N ALA A 152 -16.28 -3.80 -6.28
CA ALA A 152 -14.87 -3.54 -6.02
C ALA A 152 -14.21 -4.75 -5.34
N GLY A 153 -12.89 -4.85 -5.45
CA GLY A 153 -12.11 -5.84 -4.73
C GLY A 153 -10.67 -5.39 -4.59
N GLN A 154 -9.99 -5.87 -3.56
CA GLN A 154 -8.58 -5.57 -3.33
C GLN A 154 -7.80 -6.85 -3.05
N LEU A 155 -6.75 -7.06 -3.83
CA LEU A 155 -5.83 -8.17 -3.64
C LEU A 155 -4.50 -7.65 -3.11
N PHE A 156 -4.00 -8.32 -2.08
CA PHE A 156 -2.74 -8.03 -1.44
C PHE A 156 -1.74 -9.09 -1.88
N LEU A 157 -0.72 -8.64 -2.60
CA LEU A 157 0.25 -9.51 -3.23
C LEU A 157 1.65 -9.22 -2.75
N SER A 158 2.44 -10.28 -2.62
CA SER A 158 3.86 -10.16 -2.39
C SER A 158 4.62 -11.18 -3.21
N ARG A 159 5.92 -10.94 -3.36
CA ARG A 159 6.83 -11.86 -4.01
C ARG A 159 7.35 -12.88 -2.99
N PHE A 160 7.34 -14.14 -3.37
CA PHE A 160 7.87 -15.27 -2.62
C PHE A 160 8.87 -16.06 -3.48
N PRO A 161 9.61 -17.03 -2.92
CA PRO A 161 10.62 -17.80 -3.69
C PRO A 161 10.07 -18.49 -4.94
N ASP A 162 8.82 -18.92 -4.92
CA ASP A 162 8.09 -19.58 -6.00
C ASP A 162 7.22 -18.64 -6.85
N GLY A 163 7.26 -17.32 -6.58
CA GLY A 163 6.61 -16.30 -7.41
C GLY A 163 5.74 -15.33 -6.64
N TRP A 164 4.96 -14.55 -7.37
CA TRP A 164 4.00 -13.60 -6.81
C TRP A 164 2.73 -14.33 -6.38
N LYS A 165 2.26 -14.06 -5.15
CA LYS A 165 1.04 -14.68 -4.61
C LYS A 165 0.15 -13.65 -3.95
N VAL A 166 -1.15 -13.88 -4.09
CA VAL A 166 -2.17 -13.25 -3.25
C VAL A 166 -2.13 -13.89 -1.87
N TRP A 167 -1.74 -13.13 -0.85
CA TRP A 167 -1.75 -13.59 0.54
C TRP A 167 -3.01 -13.12 1.30
N PHE A 168 -3.67 -12.07 0.83
CA PHE A 168 -4.93 -11.60 1.39
C PHE A 168 -5.84 -11.00 0.31
N GLN A 169 -7.14 -11.19 0.49
CA GLN A 169 -8.20 -10.61 -0.33
C GLN A 169 -9.11 -9.80 0.61
N TYR A 170 -9.44 -8.59 0.19
CA TYR A 170 -10.36 -7.71 0.86
C TYR A 170 -11.46 -7.32 -0.13
N HIS A 171 -12.72 -7.53 0.27
CA HIS A 171 -13.91 -7.53 -0.59
C HIS A 171 -13.86 -8.59 -1.70
#